data_AF-A0A2S9YUS8-F1
#
_entry.id   AF-A0A2S9YUS8-F1
#
_cell.length_a   1.000
_cell.length_b   1.000
_cell.length_c   1.000
_cell.angle_alpha   90.00
_cell.angle_beta   90.00
_cell.angle_gamma   90.00
#
_symmetry.space_group_name_H-M   'P 1'
#
loop_
_entity.id
_entity.type
_entity.pdbx_description
1 polymer ?
#
loop_
_entity_poly.entity_id
_entity_poly.type
_entity_poly.pdbx_seq_one_letter_code
_entity_poly.pdbx_strand_id
1 'polypeptide(L)'
;MQHDEHFLSRLERLDGGHAELALGLYYDSALVEHVLSVADIPADADRVALALGGPEDDGPYVIVARNGHFVTCLGQGMQVQDGQPIVTRHRLDTISESVESLRALISEAKAGGKGQIERALERTLRTGRHLNQQEFEALARWLPLLSIHLFVALIDAVQKCHQLYEHLCLHKKYSRRHHEALHEFWRSAWAVAHLTLSLGSDGGATLRGLIDRLEPELPGAGLQLPWGLIRLGVTSFAARGAWVASKLPTHVLPAAKRRYASGEGTFFSSMTDASSLIAIGLRHRRYQAEVRKALAKVGPPSDRRPTVVESISGLAAGSFDHLCANPEMFIDNAVESGRALLRQLYSDRDQAVLDSLDLDEVPGDVAVALFLTLPFKIFGMTQAVTGLFERIPWVVGVEARSFYLPEQYAAFGRASWTPDESITMIEARKGDIAVSRPPVVKGPKIGRNAPCPCGSGNKYKRCCGGPGASGHSK
;
A
#
# COMPACT_ATOMS: atom_id res chain seq x y z
N MET A 1 -34.02 -33.64 12.22
CA MET A 1 -35.19 -33.98 13.07
C MET A 1 -34.79 -34.38 14.48
N GLN A 2 -34.18 -35.56 14.74
CA GLN A 2 -33.94 -35.99 16.13
C GLN A 2 -32.93 -35.11 16.91
N HIS A 3 -31.93 -34.54 16.22
CA HIS A 3 -30.97 -33.61 16.83
C HIS A 3 -31.53 -32.19 17.06
N ASP A 4 -32.41 -31.71 16.17
CA ASP A 4 -33.02 -30.38 16.29
C ASP A 4 -34.00 -30.33 17.48
N GLU A 5 -34.84 -31.37 17.65
CA GLU A 5 -35.73 -31.51 18.81
C GLU A 5 -34.94 -31.64 20.12
N HIS A 6 -33.82 -32.36 20.10
CA HIS A 6 -32.93 -32.50 21.26
C HIS A 6 -32.24 -31.18 21.61
N PHE A 7 -31.81 -30.37 20.64
CA PHE A 7 -31.26 -29.04 20.91
C PHE A 7 -32.32 -28.10 21.50
N LEU A 8 -33.48 -27.97 20.83
CA LEU A 8 -34.53 -27.03 21.23
C LEU A 8 -35.08 -27.33 22.63
N SER A 9 -35.24 -28.61 22.98
CA SER A 9 -35.67 -29.02 24.32
C SER A 9 -34.65 -28.70 25.43
N ARG A 10 -33.38 -28.45 25.09
CA ARG A 10 -32.31 -28.17 26.06
C ARG A 10 -31.97 -26.68 26.18
N LEU A 11 -32.69 -25.81 25.47
CA LEU A 11 -32.55 -24.35 25.60
C LEU A 11 -32.86 -23.85 27.01
N GLU A 12 -33.71 -24.56 27.77
CA GLU A 12 -34.01 -24.26 29.17
C GLU A 12 -32.79 -24.26 30.11
N ARG A 13 -31.65 -24.83 29.66
CA ARG A 13 -30.38 -24.82 30.40
C ARG A 13 -29.62 -23.50 30.28
N LEU A 14 -30.08 -22.59 29.42
CA LEU A 14 -29.46 -21.31 29.14
C LEU A 14 -30.26 -20.18 29.78
N ASP A 15 -29.57 -19.18 30.32
CA ASP A 15 -30.19 -17.94 30.76
C ASP A 15 -30.75 -17.16 29.55
N GLY A 16 -31.72 -16.27 29.79
CA GLY A 16 -32.51 -15.61 28.74
C GLY A 16 -31.71 -15.07 27.56
N GLY A 17 -30.68 -14.25 27.81
CA GLY A 17 -29.85 -13.69 26.73
C GLY A 17 -29.03 -14.75 25.98
N HIS A 18 -28.58 -15.80 26.66
CA HIS A 18 -27.88 -16.92 26.03
C HIS A 18 -28.82 -17.80 25.20
N ALA A 19 -30.05 -18.02 25.67
CA ALA A 19 -31.07 -18.75 24.94
C ALA A 19 -31.49 -18.01 23.65
N GLU A 20 -31.64 -16.68 23.71
CA GLU A 20 -31.94 -15.84 22.55
C GLU A 20 -30.81 -15.91 21.51
N LEU A 21 -29.55 -15.81 21.94
CA LEU A 21 -28.41 -15.95 21.03
C LEU A 21 -28.35 -17.35 20.41
N ALA A 22 -28.55 -18.41 21.19
CA ALA A 22 -28.57 -19.78 20.68
C ALA A 22 -29.66 -19.99 19.63
N LEU A 23 -30.84 -19.39 19.83
CA LEU A 23 -31.93 -19.38 18.85
C LEU A 23 -31.57 -18.56 17.61
N GLY A 24 -30.94 -17.40 17.76
CA GLY A 24 -30.48 -16.58 16.64
C GLY A 24 -29.52 -17.36 15.73
N LEU A 25 -28.54 -18.05 16.32
CA LEU A 25 -27.63 -18.93 15.59
C LEU A 25 -28.37 -20.09 14.92
N TYR A 26 -29.36 -20.68 15.59
CA TYR A 26 -30.17 -21.77 15.04
C TYR A 26 -30.96 -21.35 13.80
N TYR A 27 -31.53 -20.14 13.81
CA TYR A 27 -32.27 -19.61 12.67
C TYR A 27 -31.37 -19.12 11.52
N ASP A 28 -30.09 -18.89 11.77
CA ASP A 28 -29.10 -18.47 10.77
C ASP A 28 -28.03 -19.54 10.54
N SER A 29 -28.45 -20.68 10.00
CA SER A 29 -27.55 -21.80 9.71
C SER A 29 -26.39 -21.43 8.79
N ALA A 30 -26.62 -20.48 7.86
CA ALA A 30 -25.58 -19.98 6.96
C ALA A 30 -24.47 -19.22 7.70
N LEU A 31 -24.82 -18.44 8.73
CA LEU A 31 -23.82 -17.81 9.61
C LEU A 31 -23.01 -18.87 10.36
N VAL A 32 -23.67 -19.89 10.91
CA VAL A 32 -22.99 -20.97 11.64
C VAL A 32 -22.03 -21.74 10.74
N GLU A 33 -22.49 -22.14 9.54
CA GLU A 33 -21.62 -22.78 8.54
C GLU A 33 -20.41 -21.90 8.19
N HIS A 34 -20.62 -20.58 8.03
CA HIS A 34 -19.53 -19.67 7.77
C HIS A 34 -18.55 -19.57 8.94
N VAL A 35 -19.05 -19.43 10.18
CA VAL A 35 -18.24 -19.43 11.41
C VAL A 35 -17.38 -20.68 11.47
N LEU A 36 -17.94 -21.86 11.22
CA LEU A 36 -17.20 -23.12 11.22
C LEU A 36 -16.17 -23.21 10.07
N SER A 37 -16.45 -22.59 8.91
CA SER A 37 -15.51 -22.60 7.78
C SER A 37 -14.26 -21.74 8.01
N VAL A 38 -14.35 -20.71 8.87
CA VAL A 38 -13.25 -19.77 9.15
C VAL A 38 -12.67 -19.89 10.55
N ALA A 39 -13.35 -20.61 11.45
CA ALA A 39 -12.79 -21.06 12.70
C ALA A 39 -11.73 -22.13 12.41
N ASP A 40 -10.52 -21.93 12.93
CA ASP A 40 -9.38 -22.83 12.73
C ASP A 40 -9.61 -24.14 13.51
N ILE A 41 -10.44 -25.01 12.93
CA ILE A 41 -10.96 -26.22 13.57
C ILE A 41 -10.17 -27.44 13.05
N PRO A 42 -9.60 -28.28 13.94
CA PRO A 42 -8.88 -29.50 13.56
C PRO A 42 -9.70 -30.39 12.62
N ALA A 43 -9.07 -30.99 11.61
CA ALA A 43 -9.76 -31.73 10.54
C ALA A 43 -10.56 -32.95 11.04
N ASP A 44 -10.17 -33.52 12.18
CA ASP A 44 -10.73 -34.69 12.84
C ASP A 44 -11.82 -34.36 13.87
N ALA A 45 -12.10 -33.07 14.13
CA ALA A 45 -13.16 -32.69 15.05
C ALA A 45 -14.55 -32.82 14.41
N ASP A 46 -15.37 -33.73 14.96
CA ASP A 46 -16.76 -33.96 14.54
C ASP A 46 -17.76 -32.96 15.13
N ARG A 47 -17.43 -32.39 16.30
CA ARG A 47 -18.28 -31.46 17.04
C ARG A 47 -17.47 -30.27 17.51
N VAL A 48 -18.13 -29.12 17.56
CA VAL A 48 -17.55 -27.84 17.93
C VAL A 48 -18.45 -27.19 18.98
N ALA A 49 -17.84 -26.61 20.00
CA ALA A 49 -18.54 -25.82 21.00
C ALA A 49 -18.47 -24.33 20.63
N LEU A 50 -19.62 -23.68 20.51
CA LEU A 50 -19.73 -22.24 20.37
C LEU A 50 -19.99 -21.65 21.74
N ALA A 51 -19.04 -20.87 22.27
CA ALA A 51 -19.20 -20.21 23.56
C ALA A 51 -20.20 -19.04 23.45
N LEU A 52 -21.19 -19.03 24.35
CA LEU A 52 -22.18 -17.95 24.45
C LEU A 52 -21.77 -16.88 25.47
N GLY A 53 -20.96 -17.26 26.47
CA GLY A 53 -20.39 -16.38 27.49
C GLY A 53 -18.94 -15.95 27.19
N GLY A 54 -18.45 -14.96 27.92
CA GLY A 54 -17.07 -14.48 27.85
C GLY A 54 -16.03 -15.51 28.31
N PRO A 55 -14.72 -15.22 28.15
CA PRO A 55 -13.65 -16.17 28.45
C PRO A 55 -13.51 -16.53 29.94
N GLU A 56 -14.07 -15.71 30.84
CA GLU A 56 -14.13 -16.01 32.29
C GLU A 56 -15.37 -16.83 32.66
N ASP A 57 -16.32 -16.96 31.73
CA ASP A 57 -17.54 -17.71 31.94
C ASP A 57 -17.27 -19.18 31.58
N ASP A 58 -17.38 -20.08 32.56
CA ASP A 58 -17.28 -21.53 32.37
C ASP A 58 -18.51 -22.07 31.61
N GLY A 59 -18.64 -21.70 30.34
CA GLY A 59 -19.88 -21.81 29.57
C GLY A 59 -20.80 -20.60 29.72
N PRO A 60 -22.00 -20.62 29.12
CA PRO A 60 -22.62 -21.77 28.46
C PRO A 60 -22.20 -21.94 27.00
N TYR A 61 -22.50 -23.11 26.42
CA TYR A 61 -22.09 -23.49 25.06
C TYR A 61 -23.25 -24.04 24.23
N VAL A 62 -23.22 -23.75 22.92
CA VAL A 62 -23.98 -24.50 21.92
C VAL A 62 -23.05 -25.50 21.25
N ILE A 63 -23.44 -26.77 21.23
CA ILE A 63 -22.70 -27.81 20.54
C ILE A 63 -23.30 -28.01 19.15
N VAL A 64 -22.48 -27.81 18.13
CA VAL A 64 -22.82 -28.07 16.73
C VAL A 64 -21.93 -29.17 16.16
N ALA A 65 -22.46 -29.94 15.22
CA ALA A 65 -21.67 -30.82 14.37
C ALA A 65 -20.85 -30.00 13.38
N ARG A 66 -19.79 -30.60 12.81
CA ARG A 66 -18.92 -29.94 11.83
C ARG A 66 -19.64 -29.35 10.62
N ASN A 67 -20.77 -29.93 10.24
CA ASN A 67 -21.61 -29.45 9.14
C ASN A 67 -22.65 -28.39 9.57
N GLY A 68 -22.57 -27.86 10.80
CA GLY A 68 -23.44 -26.80 11.29
C GLY A 68 -24.74 -27.28 11.94
N HIS A 69 -25.04 -28.58 11.96
CA HIS A 69 -26.24 -29.07 12.65
C HIS A 69 -26.14 -28.93 14.16
N PHE A 70 -27.20 -28.46 14.80
CA PHE A 70 -27.27 -28.27 16.24
C PHE A 70 -27.47 -29.60 16.97
N VAL A 71 -26.68 -29.85 18.02
CA VAL A 71 -26.67 -31.11 18.76
C VAL A 71 -27.29 -30.97 20.16
N THR A 72 -26.83 -29.99 20.94
CA THR A 72 -27.30 -29.73 22.33
C THR A 72 -26.81 -28.37 22.83
N CYS A 73 -27.39 -27.88 23.93
CA CYS A 73 -26.82 -26.83 24.77
C CYS A 73 -26.16 -27.40 26.03
N LEU A 74 -25.10 -26.76 26.49
CA LEU A 74 -24.49 -26.93 27.80
C LEU A 74 -24.71 -25.63 28.59
N GLY A 75 -25.27 -25.74 29.80
CA GLY A 75 -25.52 -24.60 30.68
C GLY A 75 -24.25 -24.10 31.37
N GLN A 76 -24.39 -23.06 32.21
CA GLN A 76 -23.28 -22.51 32.99
C GLN A 76 -22.63 -23.59 33.88
N GLY A 77 -21.31 -23.63 33.93
CA GLY A 77 -20.52 -24.60 34.69
C GLY A 77 -20.46 -26.01 34.10
N MET A 78 -21.11 -26.24 32.94
CA MET A 78 -21.06 -27.53 32.26
C MET A 78 -19.85 -27.61 31.33
N GLN A 79 -19.09 -28.69 31.45
CA GLN A 79 -17.85 -28.89 30.71
C GLN A 79 -18.08 -29.40 29.28
N VAL A 80 -17.28 -28.89 28.35
CA VAL A 80 -17.14 -29.47 27.01
C VAL A 80 -16.34 -30.78 27.08
N GLN A 81 -16.41 -31.60 26.03
CA GLN A 81 -15.65 -32.85 26.00
C GLN A 81 -14.14 -32.57 25.86
N ASP A 82 -13.30 -33.44 26.43
CA ASP A 82 -11.84 -33.32 26.32
C ASP A 82 -11.40 -33.26 24.84
N GLY A 83 -10.62 -32.24 24.50
CA GLY A 83 -10.13 -32.01 23.14
C GLY A 83 -11.17 -31.46 22.16
N GLN A 84 -12.41 -31.17 22.60
CA GLN A 84 -13.42 -30.57 21.75
C GLN A 84 -13.04 -29.11 21.43
N PRO A 85 -12.96 -28.72 20.15
CA PRO A 85 -12.61 -27.35 19.78
C PRO A 85 -13.71 -26.36 20.18
N ILE A 86 -13.27 -25.21 20.70
CA ILE A 86 -14.14 -24.11 21.15
C ILE A 86 -13.95 -22.91 20.23
N VAL A 87 -15.05 -22.41 19.65
CA VAL A 87 -15.10 -21.06 19.08
C VAL A 87 -15.48 -20.12 20.23
N THR A 88 -14.56 -19.23 20.58
CA THR A 88 -14.77 -18.27 21.66
C THR A 88 -15.86 -17.26 21.31
N ARG A 89 -16.52 -16.70 22.33
CA ARG A 89 -17.58 -15.71 22.13
C ARG A 89 -17.12 -14.49 21.33
N HIS A 90 -15.96 -13.94 21.68
CA HIS A 90 -15.35 -12.86 20.91
C HIS A 90 -15.16 -13.21 19.42
N ARG A 91 -14.70 -14.43 19.11
CA ARG A 91 -14.49 -14.85 17.71
C ARG A 91 -15.83 -15.01 16.98
N LEU A 92 -16.84 -15.56 17.66
CA LEU A 92 -18.21 -15.66 17.13
C LEU A 92 -18.78 -14.28 16.82
N ASP A 93 -18.69 -13.33 17.74
CA ASP A 93 -19.21 -11.97 17.57
C ASP A 93 -18.51 -11.27 16.38
N THR A 94 -17.17 -11.33 16.32
CA THR A 94 -16.40 -10.71 15.22
C THR A 94 -16.78 -11.25 13.84
N ILE A 95 -16.98 -12.58 13.71
CA ILE A 95 -17.41 -13.19 12.44
C ILE A 95 -18.85 -12.77 12.13
N SER A 96 -19.73 -12.76 13.13
CA SER A 96 -21.14 -12.39 12.97
C SER A 96 -21.29 -10.93 12.51
N GLU A 97 -20.63 -9.99 13.17
CA GLU A 97 -20.59 -8.58 12.79
C GLU A 97 -20.06 -8.37 11.36
N SER A 98 -19.04 -9.15 10.97
CA SER A 98 -18.48 -9.12 9.60
C SER A 98 -19.50 -9.60 8.56
N VAL A 99 -20.23 -10.68 8.85
CA VAL A 99 -21.28 -11.23 7.96
C VAL A 99 -22.46 -10.27 7.85
N GLU A 100 -22.90 -9.68 8.97
CA GLU A 100 -23.96 -8.67 8.98
C GLU A 100 -23.57 -7.44 8.16
N SER A 101 -22.34 -6.96 8.34
CA SER A 101 -21.79 -5.84 7.55
C SER A 101 -21.79 -6.15 6.05
N LEU A 102 -21.37 -7.36 5.66
CA LEU A 102 -21.42 -7.81 4.26
C LEU A 102 -22.84 -7.91 3.72
N ARG A 103 -23.78 -8.48 4.49
CA ARG A 103 -25.20 -8.57 4.11
C ARG A 103 -25.82 -7.19 3.93
N ALA A 104 -25.50 -6.23 4.80
CA ALA A 104 -25.93 -4.85 4.68
C ALA A 104 -25.39 -4.20 3.40
N LEU A 105 -24.10 -4.36 3.09
CA LEU A 105 -23.50 -3.87 1.84
C LEU A 105 -24.17 -4.50 0.60
N ILE A 106 -24.43 -5.80 0.61
CA ILE A 106 -25.12 -6.49 -0.50
C ILE A 106 -26.55 -5.95 -0.67
N SER A 107 -27.26 -5.71 0.43
CA SER A 107 -28.60 -5.12 0.40
C SER A 107 -28.59 -3.71 -0.21
N GLU A 108 -27.64 -2.87 0.23
CA GLU A 108 -27.44 -1.52 -0.31
C GLU A 108 -27.08 -1.54 -1.81
N ALA A 109 -26.21 -2.46 -2.23
CA ALA A 109 -25.88 -2.65 -3.65
C ALA A 109 -27.12 -3.01 -4.48
N LYS A 110 -27.97 -3.92 -3.97
CA LYS A 110 -29.25 -4.31 -4.60
C LYS A 110 -30.25 -3.17 -4.66
N ALA A 111 -30.27 -2.28 -3.66
CA ALA A 111 -31.15 -1.12 -3.60
C ALA A 111 -30.74 0.06 -4.52
N GLY A 112 -29.84 -0.17 -5.48
CA GLY A 112 -29.40 0.86 -6.44
C GLY A 112 -28.04 1.49 -6.13
N GLY A 113 -27.26 0.92 -5.21
CA GLY A 113 -25.90 1.36 -4.88
C GLY A 113 -24.91 1.35 -6.05
N LYS A 114 -25.23 0.65 -7.16
CA LYS A 114 -24.40 0.59 -8.37
C LYS A 114 -23.96 1.97 -8.89
N GLY A 115 -24.89 2.94 -8.96
CA GLY A 115 -24.56 4.28 -9.44
C GLY A 115 -23.64 5.05 -8.48
N GLN A 116 -23.67 4.74 -7.18
CA GLN A 116 -22.75 5.34 -6.21
C GLN A 116 -21.34 4.76 -6.37
N ILE A 117 -21.24 3.43 -6.54
CA ILE A 117 -19.98 2.73 -6.79
C ILE A 117 -19.31 3.25 -8.06
N GLU A 118 -20.06 3.34 -9.17
CA GLU A 118 -19.54 3.82 -10.45
C GLU A 118 -19.02 5.25 -10.35
N ARG A 119 -19.76 6.15 -9.69
CA ARG A 119 -19.32 7.53 -9.45
C ARG A 119 -18.09 7.58 -8.56
N ALA A 120 -18.03 6.81 -7.48
CA ALA A 120 -16.88 6.78 -6.58
C ALA A 120 -15.62 6.27 -7.31
N LEU A 121 -15.75 5.16 -8.05
CA LEU A 121 -14.66 4.60 -8.84
C LEU A 121 -14.18 5.58 -9.93
N GLU A 122 -15.11 6.17 -10.69
CA GLU A 122 -14.76 7.17 -11.69
C GLU A 122 -14.03 8.36 -11.05
N ARG A 123 -14.53 8.85 -9.92
CA ARG A 123 -13.89 9.94 -9.19
C ARG A 123 -12.46 9.58 -8.80
N THR A 124 -12.25 8.41 -8.19
CA THR A 124 -10.93 7.90 -7.80
C THR A 124 -9.96 7.79 -8.99
N LEU A 125 -10.43 7.35 -10.16
CA LEU A 125 -9.60 7.19 -11.35
C LEU A 125 -9.29 8.51 -12.07
N ARG A 126 -10.15 9.52 -11.94
CA ARG A 126 -10.05 10.75 -12.75
C ARG A 126 -9.54 11.97 -11.99
N THR A 127 -9.74 12.05 -10.68
CA THR A 127 -9.54 13.28 -9.90
C THR A 127 -8.08 13.68 -9.69
N GLY A 128 -7.13 12.76 -9.88
CA GLY A 128 -5.73 13.02 -9.55
C GLY A 128 -5.57 13.30 -8.05
N ARG A 129 -4.75 14.27 -7.64
CA ARG A 129 -4.54 14.57 -6.21
C ARG A 129 -5.75 15.16 -5.46
N HIS A 130 -6.85 15.42 -6.16
CA HIS A 130 -8.01 16.16 -5.64
C HIS A 130 -9.07 15.26 -4.98
N LEU A 131 -8.74 14.02 -4.60
CA LEU A 131 -9.62 13.14 -3.84
C LEU A 131 -9.64 13.62 -2.37
N ASN A 132 -10.83 13.86 -1.80
CA ASN A 132 -10.98 14.18 -0.38
C ASN A 132 -11.22 12.90 0.47
N GLN A 133 -11.29 13.05 1.80
CA GLN A 133 -11.54 11.93 2.71
C GLN A 133 -12.87 11.23 2.45
N GLN A 134 -13.96 11.98 2.30
CA GLN A 134 -15.31 11.43 2.10
C GLN A 134 -15.42 10.66 0.77
N GLU A 135 -14.81 11.16 -0.29
CA GLU A 135 -14.75 10.51 -1.60
C GLU A 135 -13.91 9.23 -1.55
N PHE A 136 -12.79 9.23 -0.81
CA PHE A 136 -12.00 8.03 -0.57
C PHE A 136 -12.79 6.97 0.21
N GLU A 137 -13.41 7.36 1.33
CA GLU A 137 -14.21 6.48 2.17
C GLU A 137 -15.43 5.91 1.42
N ALA A 138 -16.04 6.72 0.55
CA ALA A 138 -17.15 6.29 -0.30
C ALA A 138 -16.79 5.11 -1.20
N LEU A 139 -15.54 5.02 -1.69
CA LEU A 139 -15.07 3.84 -2.42
C LEU A 139 -14.60 2.73 -1.48
N ALA A 140 -13.81 3.07 -0.45
CA ALA A 140 -13.21 2.10 0.46
C ALA A 140 -14.24 1.25 1.22
N ARG A 141 -15.42 1.81 1.52
CA ARG A 141 -16.56 1.08 2.10
C ARG A 141 -16.96 -0.16 1.28
N TRP A 142 -16.83 -0.10 -0.04
CA TRP A 142 -17.18 -1.20 -0.95
C TRP A 142 -16.06 -2.21 -1.16
N LEU A 143 -14.89 -2.02 -0.54
CA LEU A 143 -13.75 -2.91 -0.65
C LEU A 143 -14.10 -4.39 -0.46
N PRO A 144 -14.93 -4.81 0.53
CA PRO A 144 -15.22 -6.23 0.73
C PRO A 144 -15.91 -6.88 -0.47
N LEU A 145 -16.68 -6.11 -1.26
CA LEU A 145 -17.37 -6.60 -2.45
C LEU A 145 -16.59 -6.35 -3.75
N LEU A 146 -15.69 -5.36 -3.76
CA LEU A 146 -15.03 -4.88 -4.97
C LEU A 146 -13.53 -5.15 -5.04
N SER A 147 -12.93 -5.82 -4.05
CA SER A 147 -11.46 -6.03 -3.97
C SER A 147 -10.82 -6.49 -5.28
N ILE A 148 -11.39 -7.50 -5.96
CA ILE A 148 -10.88 -7.99 -7.25
C ILE A 148 -10.99 -6.91 -8.34
N HIS A 149 -12.12 -6.21 -8.43
CA HIS A 149 -12.33 -5.16 -9.44
C HIS A 149 -11.38 -3.97 -9.21
N LEU A 150 -11.19 -3.56 -7.94
CA LEU A 150 -10.23 -2.51 -7.57
C LEU A 150 -8.79 -2.94 -7.87
N PHE A 151 -8.47 -4.23 -7.68
CA PHE A 151 -7.17 -4.76 -8.02
C PHE A 151 -6.92 -4.79 -9.53
N VAL A 152 -7.90 -5.20 -10.34
CA VAL A 152 -7.81 -5.11 -11.81
C VAL A 152 -7.63 -3.66 -12.25
N ALA A 153 -8.42 -2.73 -11.70
CA ALA A 153 -8.26 -1.30 -11.97
C ALA A 153 -6.87 -0.77 -11.57
N LEU A 154 -6.27 -1.30 -10.50
CA LEU A 154 -4.91 -0.96 -10.09
C LEU A 154 -3.89 -1.42 -11.13
N ILE A 155 -4.01 -2.66 -11.62
CA ILE A 155 -3.13 -3.20 -12.67
C ILE A 155 -3.24 -2.35 -13.94
N ASP A 156 -4.45 -2.02 -14.38
CA ASP A 156 -4.69 -1.18 -15.55
C ASP A 156 -4.06 0.22 -15.37
N ALA A 157 -4.24 0.84 -14.19
CA ALA A 157 -3.64 2.13 -13.87
C ALA A 157 -2.10 2.07 -13.87
N VAL A 158 -1.51 1.00 -13.32
CA VAL A 158 -0.06 0.77 -13.32
C VAL A 158 0.47 0.61 -14.74
N GLN A 159 -0.20 -0.17 -15.58
CA GLN A 159 0.17 -0.38 -16.98
C GLN A 159 0.10 0.93 -17.76
N LYS A 160 -1.01 1.67 -17.65
CA LYS A 160 -1.18 2.98 -18.31
C LYS A 160 -0.11 3.97 -17.85
N CYS A 161 0.14 4.08 -16.54
CA CYS A 161 1.17 4.95 -15.98
C CYS A 161 2.57 4.58 -16.52
N HIS A 162 2.87 3.29 -16.61
CA HIS A 162 4.15 2.82 -17.13
C HIS A 162 4.33 3.13 -18.62
N GLN A 163 3.34 2.85 -19.46
CA GLN A 163 3.36 3.13 -20.90
C GLN A 163 3.55 4.62 -21.19
N LEU A 164 2.79 5.47 -20.48
CA LEU A 164 2.91 6.92 -20.61
C LEU A 164 4.28 7.42 -20.16
N TYR A 165 4.84 6.86 -19.08
CA TYR A 165 6.21 7.17 -18.67
C TYR A 165 7.22 6.82 -19.76
N GLU A 166 7.15 5.61 -20.32
CA GLU A 166 8.09 5.17 -21.37
C GLU A 166 8.04 6.08 -22.60
N HIS A 167 6.84 6.48 -23.02
CA HIS A 167 6.66 7.44 -24.09
C HIS A 167 7.25 8.82 -23.74
N LEU A 168 6.87 9.38 -22.59
CA LEU A 168 7.23 10.75 -22.20
C LEU A 168 8.72 10.90 -21.85
N CYS A 169 9.34 9.85 -21.31
CA CYS A 169 10.73 9.91 -20.86
C CYS A 169 11.75 10.06 -21.99
N LEU A 170 11.35 9.84 -23.25
CA LEU A 170 12.23 10.02 -24.41
C LEU A 170 12.42 11.50 -24.79
N HIS A 171 11.56 12.39 -24.28
CA HIS A 171 11.58 13.80 -24.63
C HIS A 171 12.51 14.61 -23.72
N LYS A 172 13.27 15.55 -24.31
CA LYS A 172 14.12 16.50 -23.57
C LYS A 172 13.41 17.80 -23.19
N LYS A 173 12.33 18.13 -23.90
CA LYS A 173 11.51 19.32 -23.69
C LYS A 173 10.05 18.95 -23.95
N TYR A 174 9.16 19.51 -23.15
CA TYR A 174 7.72 19.35 -23.28
C TYR A 174 7.11 20.63 -23.84
N SER A 175 5.96 20.49 -24.48
CA SER A 175 5.21 21.56 -25.13
C SER A 175 3.73 21.17 -25.16
N ARG A 176 2.85 22.07 -25.62
CA ARG A 176 1.39 21.86 -25.65
C ARG A 176 0.95 20.51 -26.23
N ARG A 177 1.64 19.99 -27.24
CA ARG A 177 1.33 18.68 -27.85
C ARG A 177 1.44 17.49 -26.89
N HIS A 178 2.16 17.63 -25.78
CA HIS A 178 2.33 16.57 -24.77
C HIS A 178 1.42 16.78 -23.55
N HIS A 179 0.67 17.88 -23.47
CA HIS A 179 -0.11 18.21 -22.26
C HIS A 179 -1.12 17.12 -21.92
N GLU A 180 -1.81 16.55 -22.91
CA GLU A 180 -2.75 15.46 -22.70
C GLU A 180 -2.05 14.23 -22.11
N ALA A 181 -0.97 13.74 -22.73
CA ALA A 181 -0.21 12.61 -22.22
C ALA A 181 0.39 12.86 -20.83
N LEU A 182 0.88 14.07 -20.55
CA LEU A 182 1.37 14.46 -19.22
C LEU A 182 0.25 14.44 -18.18
N HIS A 183 -0.94 14.93 -18.52
CA HIS A 183 -2.09 14.94 -17.64
C HIS A 183 -2.60 13.52 -17.38
N GLU A 184 -2.68 12.69 -18.41
CA GLU A 184 -3.03 11.28 -18.29
C GLU A 184 -2.02 10.51 -17.42
N PHE A 185 -0.72 10.79 -17.57
CA PHE A 185 0.32 10.18 -16.75
C PHE A 185 0.10 10.53 -15.27
N TRP A 186 -0.15 11.81 -14.98
CA TRP A 186 -0.42 12.26 -13.62
C TRP A 186 -1.69 11.64 -13.04
N ARG A 187 -2.80 11.60 -13.79
CA ARG A 187 -4.04 10.94 -13.36
C ARG A 187 -3.84 9.46 -13.09
N SER A 188 -3.14 8.75 -13.98
CA SER A 188 -2.86 7.33 -13.81
C SER A 188 -1.97 7.06 -12.59
N ALA A 189 -0.94 7.88 -12.34
CA ALA A 189 -0.10 7.74 -11.16
C ALA A 189 -0.90 7.91 -9.86
N TRP A 190 -1.75 8.93 -9.78
CA TRP A 190 -2.64 9.14 -8.64
C TRP A 190 -3.67 8.02 -8.48
N ALA A 191 -4.23 7.50 -9.58
CA ALA A 191 -5.09 6.32 -9.53
C ALA A 191 -4.38 5.11 -8.90
N VAL A 192 -3.10 4.85 -9.27
CA VAL A 192 -2.27 3.82 -8.62
C VAL A 192 -2.21 4.06 -7.10
N ALA A 193 -1.93 5.29 -6.68
CA ALA A 193 -1.85 5.63 -5.25
C ALA A 193 -3.19 5.42 -4.52
N HIS A 194 -4.30 5.88 -5.08
CA HIS A 194 -5.61 5.77 -4.45
C HIS A 194 -6.10 4.33 -4.34
N LEU A 195 -5.96 3.56 -5.41
CA LEU A 195 -6.35 2.15 -5.44
C LEU A 195 -5.48 1.33 -4.48
N THR A 196 -4.18 1.60 -4.42
CA THR A 196 -3.28 0.93 -3.46
C THR A 196 -3.68 1.21 -2.02
N LEU A 197 -3.98 2.47 -1.67
CA LEU A 197 -4.46 2.82 -0.32
C LEU A 197 -5.83 2.21 -0.02
N SER A 198 -6.74 2.17 -1.00
CA SER A 198 -8.06 1.56 -0.85
C SER A 198 -7.96 0.06 -0.59
N LEU A 199 -7.13 -0.66 -1.35
CA LEU A 199 -6.91 -2.09 -1.17
C LEU A 199 -6.23 -2.43 0.16
N GLY A 200 -5.44 -1.49 0.71
CA GLY A 200 -4.76 -1.66 1.99
C GLY A 200 -5.52 -1.12 3.21
N SER A 201 -6.71 -0.55 3.03
CA SER A 201 -7.40 0.20 4.10
C SER A 201 -7.92 -0.68 5.24
N ASP A 202 -8.12 -1.97 4.98
CA ASP A 202 -8.54 -2.99 5.95
C ASP A 202 -7.39 -3.57 6.80
N GLY A 203 -6.34 -2.77 7.04
CA GLY A 203 -5.11 -3.25 7.66
C GLY A 203 -4.27 -4.15 6.74
N GLY A 204 -4.58 -4.18 5.45
CA GLY A 204 -3.87 -4.93 4.41
C GLY A 204 -4.32 -6.39 4.26
N ALA A 205 -5.44 -6.78 4.87
CA ALA A 205 -5.95 -8.16 4.75
C ALA A 205 -6.27 -8.50 3.29
N THR A 206 -6.96 -7.60 2.59
CA THR A 206 -7.26 -7.73 1.17
C THR A 206 -5.99 -7.83 0.33
N LEU A 207 -5.01 -6.93 0.53
CA LEU A 207 -3.76 -6.99 -0.22
C LEU A 207 -2.99 -8.29 0.04
N ARG A 208 -2.89 -8.77 1.28
CA ARG A 208 -2.22 -10.05 1.58
C ARG A 208 -2.88 -11.20 0.84
N GLY A 209 -4.21 -11.32 0.92
CA GLY A 209 -4.97 -12.37 0.23
C GLY A 209 -4.83 -12.31 -1.30
N LEU A 210 -4.77 -11.12 -1.88
CA LEU A 210 -4.51 -10.95 -3.32
C LEU A 210 -3.08 -11.32 -3.70
N ILE A 211 -2.09 -10.88 -2.92
CA ILE A 211 -0.66 -11.18 -3.15
C ILE A 211 -0.41 -12.68 -3.02
N ASP A 212 -0.97 -13.35 -2.01
CA ASP A 212 -0.81 -14.79 -1.82
C ASP A 212 -1.30 -15.61 -3.03
N ARG A 213 -2.35 -15.13 -3.70
CA ARG A 213 -2.85 -15.74 -4.95
C ARG A 213 -1.94 -15.49 -6.15
N LEU A 214 -1.20 -14.39 -6.15
CA LEU A 214 -0.33 -13.98 -7.27
C LEU A 214 1.10 -14.49 -7.12
N GLU A 215 1.57 -14.71 -5.90
CA GLU A 215 2.97 -15.06 -5.60
C GLU A 215 3.50 -16.25 -6.43
N PRO A 216 2.72 -17.32 -6.74
CA PRO A 216 3.19 -18.40 -7.61
C PRO A 216 3.52 -17.96 -9.04
N GLU A 217 2.76 -17.01 -9.59
CA GLU A 217 2.89 -16.52 -10.97
C GLU A 217 3.81 -15.29 -11.06
N LEU A 218 3.86 -14.49 -10.00
CA LEU A 218 4.64 -13.26 -9.91
C LEU A 218 5.39 -13.16 -8.57
N PRO A 219 6.51 -13.88 -8.41
CA PRO A 219 7.30 -13.85 -7.17
C PRO A 219 7.74 -12.44 -6.80
N GLY A 220 7.55 -12.08 -5.52
CA GLY A 220 7.87 -10.75 -5.00
C GLY A 220 6.82 -9.68 -5.28
N ALA A 221 5.60 -10.06 -5.65
CA ALA A 221 4.47 -9.14 -5.90
C ALA A 221 4.27 -8.14 -4.74
N GLY A 222 4.48 -8.57 -3.49
CA GLY A 222 4.37 -7.69 -2.33
C GLY A 222 5.30 -6.48 -2.33
N LEU A 223 6.55 -6.63 -2.83
CA LEU A 223 7.51 -5.52 -2.92
C LEU A 223 7.28 -4.63 -4.15
N GLN A 224 6.52 -5.10 -5.15
CA GLN A 224 6.23 -4.32 -6.36
C GLN A 224 5.34 -3.11 -6.09
N LEU A 225 4.41 -3.20 -5.13
CA LEU A 225 3.54 -2.08 -4.73
C LEU A 225 4.34 -0.89 -4.14
N PRO A 226 5.12 -1.06 -3.05
CA PRO A 226 5.91 0.04 -2.53
C PRO A 226 6.95 0.54 -3.54
N TRP A 227 7.57 -0.36 -4.33
CA TRP A 227 8.49 0.04 -5.39
C TRP A 227 7.83 0.89 -6.47
N GLY A 228 6.64 0.50 -6.92
CA GLY A 228 5.86 1.18 -7.95
C GLY A 228 5.50 2.62 -7.57
N LEU A 229 5.23 2.87 -6.29
CA LEU A 229 4.96 4.19 -5.75
C LEU A 229 6.24 5.00 -5.52
N ILE A 230 7.26 4.41 -4.88
CA ILE A 230 8.50 5.13 -4.55
C ILE A 230 9.27 5.55 -5.81
N ARG A 231 9.25 4.73 -6.87
CA ARG A 231 9.91 5.06 -8.15
C ARG A 231 9.27 6.22 -8.92
N LEU A 232 8.11 6.72 -8.51
CA LEU A 232 7.52 7.96 -9.06
C LEU A 232 8.29 9.21 -8.62
N GLY A 233 9.21 9.07 -7.66
CA GLY A 233 10.29 10.03 -7.43
C GLY A 233 9.93 11.23 -6.56
N VAL A 234 8.73 11.25 -5.98
CA VAL A 234 8.27 12.35 -5.12
C VAL A 234 7.72 11.86 -3.77
N THR A 235 7.84 12.69 -2.73
CA THR A 235 7.60 12.34 -1.32
C THR A 235 6.18 11.85 -1.06
N SER A 236 5.18 12.47 -1.68
CA SER A 236 3.75 12.09 -1.56
C SER A 236 3.48 10.64 -1.93
N PHE A 237 4.09 10.12 -2.99
CA PHE A 237 3.95 8.71 -3.37
C PHE A 237 4.84 7.80 -2.53
N ALA A 238 6.06 8.24 -2.19
CA ALA A 238 6.95 7.43 -1.38
C ALA A 238 6.43 7.17 0.04
N ALA A 239 5.77 8.15 0.65
CA ALA A 239 5.08 7.97 1.93
C ALA A 239 3.97 6.91 1.85
N ARG A 240 3.20 6.89 0.75
CA ARG A 240 2.19 5.84 0.49
C ARG A 240 2.84 4.47 0.25
N GLY A 241 4.00 4.44 -0.40
CA GLY A 241 4.84 3.26 -0.52
C GLY A 241 5.29 2.70 0.83
N ALA A 242 5.78 3.55 1.72
CA ALA A 242 6.13 3.18 3.09
C ALA A 242 4.91 2.68 3.87
N TRP A 243 3.76 3.35 3.73
CA TRP A 243 2.52 2.94 4.36
C TRP A 243 2.09 1.54 3.93
N VAL A 244 2.01 1.27 2.63
CA VAL A 244 1.57 -0.05 2.13
C VAL A 244 2.58 -1.15 2.50
N ALA A 245 3.89 -0.86 2.48
CA ALA A 245 4.91 -1.79 2.94
C ALA A 245 4.68 -2.22 4.40
N SER A 246 4.33 -1.27 5.27
CA SER A 246 4.03 -1.56 6.68
C SER A 246 2.82 -2.48 6.89
N LYS A 247 1.90 -2.56 5.92
CA LYS A 247 0.73 -3.46 5.96
C LYS A 247 1.05 -4.88 5.47
N LEU A 248 2.21 -5.09 4.86
CA LEU A 248 2.62 -6.34 4.21
C LEU A 248 3.95 -6.89 4.77
N PRO A 249 4.14 -6.98 6.11
CA PRO A 249 5.45 -7.27 6.67
C PRO A 249 6.01 -8.62 6.24
N THR A 250 5.18 -9.67 6.14
CA THR A 250 5.61 -11.02 5.75
C THR A 250 6.02 -11.12 4.27
N HIS A 251 5.42 -10.30 3.40
CA HIS A 251 5.65 -10.31 1.96
C HIS A 251 6.80 -9.39 1.56
N VAL A 252 6.95 -8.26 2.26
CA VAL A 252 7.90 -7.20 1.91
C VAL A 252 9.24 -7.38 2.62
N LEU A 253 9.24 -7.71 3.92
CA LEU A 253 10.46 -7.75 4.74
C LEU A 253 11.54 -8.69 4.19
N PRO A 254 11.25 -9.95 3.80
CA PRO A 254 12.29 -10.87 3.32
C PRO A 254 12.96 -10.37 2.03
N ALA A 255 12.18 -9.84 1.10
CA ALA A 255 12.67 -9.32 -0.18
C ALA A 255 13.47 -8.02 0.02
N ALA A 256 12.94 -7.07 0.81
CA ALA A 256 13.60 -5.80 1.11
C ALA A 256 14.95 -6.04 1.80
N LYS A 257 15.02 -6.93 2.80
CA LYS A 257 16.28 -7.28 3.49
C LYS A 257 17.34 -7.82 2.52
N ARG A 258 16.96 -8.77 1.67
CA ARG A 258 17.89 -9.40 0.70
C ARG A 258 18.45 -8.37 -0.27
N ARG A 259 17.59 -7.54 -0.85
CA ARG A 259 17.99 -6.51 -1.80
C ARG A 259 18.82 -5.40 -1.15
N TYR A 260 18.39 -4.92 0.02
CA TYR A 260 19.14 -3.92 0.78
C TYR A 260 20.57 -4.40 1.10
N ALA A 261 20.72 -5.64 1.54
CA ALA A 261 22.04 -6.22 1.85
C ALA A 261 22.94 -6.38 0.62
N SER A 262 22.37 -6.64 -0.57
CA SER A 262 23.15 -6.75 -1.81
C SER A 262 23.85 -5.43 -2.16
N GLY A 263 23.16 -4.30 -1.95
CA GLY A 263 23.61 -2.97 -2.36
C GLY A 263 23.79 -2.82 -3.87
N GLU A 264 23.25 -3.72 -4.70
CA GLU A 264 23.34 -3.68 -6.17
C GLU A 264 22.17 -2.89 -6.81
N GLY A 265 21.39 -2.18 -6.00
CA GLY A 265 20.20 -1.44 -6.43
C GLY A 265 20.48 -0.05 -7.01
N THR A 266 19.51 0.50 -7.73
CA THR A 266 19.40 1.93 -8.06
C THR A 266 18.98 2.75 -6.84
N PHE A 267 18.97 4.09 -6.95
CA PHE A 267 18.46 4.97 -5.89
C PHE A 267 17.06 4.55 -5.45
N PHE A 268 16.13 4.34 -6.39
CA PHE A 268 14.75 4.02 -6.04
C PHE A 268 14.57 2.63 -5.45
N SER A 269 15.35 1.63 -5.85
CA SER A 269 15.30 0.33 -5.16
C SER A 269 15.82 0.44 -3.73
N SER A 270 16.91 1.17 -3.51
CA SER A 270 17.49 1.36 -2.17
C SER A 270 16.58 2.19 -1.27
N MET A 271 15.95 3.24 -1.82
CA MET A 271 14.89 3.99 -1.13
C MET A 271 13.69 3.13 -0.81
N THR A 272 13.28 2.24 -1.74
CA THR A 272 12.16 1.31 -1.50
C THR A 272 12.47 0.39 -0.34
N ASP A 273 13.64 -0.24 -0.37
CA ASP A 273 14.01 -1.24 0.62
C ASP A 273 14.21 -0.56 1.99
N ALA A 274 14.90 0.58 2.06
CA ALA A 274 15.07 1.36 3.28
C ALA A 274 13.74 1.83 3.89
N SER A 275 12.88 2.48 3.09
CA SER A 275 11.60 3.01 3.57
C SER A 275 10.68 1.89 4.02
N SER A 276 10.67 0.75 3.32
CA SER A 276 9.88 -0.43 3.69
C SER A 276 10.36 -1.04 5.00
N LEU A 277 11.69 -1.19 5.18
CA LEU A 277 12.29 -1.71 6.40
C LEU A 277 11.96 -0.81 7.60
N ILE A 278 12.18 0.50 7.47
CA ILE A 278 11.87 1.49 8.51
C ILE A 278 10.38 1.43 8.86
N ALA A 279 9.49 1.46 7.86
CA ALA A 279 8.04 1.46 8.07
C ALA A 279 7.54 0.18 8.75
N ILE A 280 8.05 -0.99 8.36
CA ILE A 280 7.72 -2.27 9.00
C ILE A 280 8.23 -2.29 10.45
N GLY A 281 9.47 -1.86 10.69
CA GLY A 281 10.07 -1.83 12.03
C GLY A 281 9.36 -0.87 12.99
N LEU A 282 8.93 0.29 12.49
CA LEU A 282 8.19 1.26 13.31
C LEU A 282 6.76 0.81 13.60
N ARG A 283 6.05 0.22 12.63
CA ARG A 283 4.68 -0.27 12.85
C ARG A 283 4.62 -1.49 13.75
N HIS A 284 5.58 -2.41 13.60
CA HIS A 284 5.52 -3.74 14.19
C HIS A 284 6.73 -3.99 15.09
N ARG A 285 6.55 -3.79 16.40
CA ARG A 285 7.62 -3.94 17.40
C ARG A 285 8.40 -5.26 17.30
N ARG A 286 7.72 -6.36 16.94
CA ARG A 286 8.34 -7.68 16.75
C ARG A 286 9.44 -7.74 15.67
N TYR A 287 9.38 -6.86 14.66
CA TYR A 287 10.37 -6.83 13.58
C TYR A 287 11.51 -5.83 13.84
N GLN A 288 11.47 -5.02 14.91
CA GLN A 288 12.46 -3.96 15.14
C GLN A 288 13.90 -4.48 15.22
N ALA A 289 14.15 -5.56 15.97
CA ALA A 289 15.49 -6.13 16.09
C ALA A 289 16.01 -6.67 14.74
N GLU A 290 15.12 -7.30 13.98
CA GLU A 290 15.44 -7.84 12.64
C GLU A 290 15.72 -6.71 11.63
N VAL A 291 14.92 -5.65 11.64
CA VAL A 291 15.09 -4.46 10.81
C VAL A 291 16.39 -3.74 11.16
N ARG A 292 16.66 -3.51 12.45
CA ARG A 292 17.92 -2.89 12.92
C ARG A 292 19.13 -3.66 12.38
N LYS A 293 19.12 -4.99 12.51
CA LYS A 293 20.19 -5.85 11.97
C LYS A 293 20.29 -5.76 10.46
N ALA A 294 19.18 -5.62 9.74
CA ALA A 294 19.18 -5.48 8.29
C ALA A 294 19.74 -4.13 7.83
N LEU A 295 19.35 -3.03 8.49
CA LEU A 295 19.82 -1.68 8.17
C LEU A 295 21.31 -1.50 8.50
N ALA A 296 21.80 -2.15 9.57
CA ALA A 296 23.22 -2.13 9.95
C ALA A 296 24.14 -2.96 9.03
N LYS A 297 23.57 -3.86 8.20
CA LYS A 297 24.32 -4.82 7.37
C LYS A 297 24.93 -4.23 6.09
N VAL A 298 25.07 -2.91 5.99
CA VAL A 298 25.65 -2.28 4.79
C VAL A 298 27.02 -2.91 4.52
N GLY A 299 27.12 -3.66 3.41
CA GLY A 299 28.37 -4.27 2.98
C GLY A 299 29.42 -3.20 2.67
N PRO A 300 30.72 -3.54 2.62
CA PRO A 300 31.78 -2.57 2.40
C PRO A 300 31.57 -1.78 1.09
N PRO A 301 32.14 -0.56 0.99
CA PRO A 301 32.19 0.18 -0.27
C PRO A 301 32.71 -0.72 -1.38
N SER A 302 32.07 -0.69 -2.55
CA SER A 302 32.56 -1.40 -3.72
C SER A 302 32.62 -0.45 -4.90
N ASP A 303 33.59 -0.64 -5.79
CA ASP A 303 33.73 0.17 -7.02
C ASP A 303 32.50 0.08 -7.95
N ARG A 304 31.54 -0.82 -7.64
CA ARG A 304 30.29 -1.01 -8.37
C ARG A 304 29.09 -0.30 -7.74
N ARG A 305 29.22 0.27 -6.53
CA ARG A 305 28.11 0.95 -5.83
C ARG A 305 28.12 2.45 -6.14
N PRO A 306 27.01 3.02 -6.66
CA PRO A 306 26.88 4.46 -6.75
C PRO A 306 26.92 5.09 -5.35
N THR A 307 27.73 6.12 -5.12
CA THR A 307 27.86 6.89 -3.84
C THR A 307 26.52 7.32 -3.23
N VAL A 308 25.53 7.52 -4.10
CA VAL A 308 24.15 7.87 -3.76
C VAL A 308 23.43 6.74 -2.97
N VAL A 309 23.71 5.47 -3.26
CA VAL A 309 23.11 4.30 -2.56
C VAL A 309 23.70 4.11 -1.17
N GLU A 310 25.00 4.36 -1.02
CA GLU A 310 25.69 4.31 0.27
C GLU A 310 25.16 5.40 1.22
N SER A 311 24.90 6.59 0.67
CA SER A 311 24.30 7.71 1.42
C SER A 311 22.91 7.35 1.96
N ILE A 312 22.04 6.74 1.14
CA ILE A 312 20.71 6.29 1.61
C ILE A 312 20.84 5.28 2.74
N SER A 313 21.77 4.32 2.59
CA SER A 313 21.91 3.24 3.54
C SER A 313 22.41 3.73 4.89
N GLY A 314 23.37 4.65 4.88
CA GLY A 314 23.86 5.33 6.08
C GLY A 314 22.79 6.16 6.77
N LEU A 315 21.99 6.92 6.00
CA LEU A 315 20.86 7.69 6.53
C LEU A 315 19.81 6.77 7.16
N ALA A 316 19.43 5.70 6.47
CA ALA A 316 18.41 4.77 6.97
C ALA A 316 18.84 4.10 8.28
N ALA A 317 20.09 3.64 8.36
CA ALA A 317 20.64 3.06 9.58
C ALA A 317 20.73 4.09 10.73
N GLY A 318 21.23 5.31 10.45
CA GLY A 318 21.35 6.37 11.44
C GLY A 318 20.01 6.90 11.96
N SER A 319 19.00 6.97 11.09
CA SER A 319 17.66 7.44 11.46
C SER A 319 16.88 6.42 12.27
N PHE A 320 16.95 5.12 11.94
CA PHE A 320 16.01 4.13 12.47
C PHE A 320 15.98 4.03 14.01
N ASP A 321 17.15 4.08 14.66
CA ASP A 321 17.20 4.01 16.12
C ASP A 321 16.60 5.25 16.79
N HIS A 322 16.85 6.44 16.24
CA HIS A 322 16.25 7.69 16.71
C HIS A 322 14.72 7.66 16.54
N LEU A 323 14.24 7.18 15.39
CA LEU A 323 12.80 7.06 15.10
C LEU A 323 12.11 6.07 16.04
N CYS A 324 12.76 4.95 16.38
CA CYS A 324 12.22 3.99 17.33
C CYS A 324 12.20 4.54 18.77
N ALA A 325 13.20 5.33 19.15
CA ALA A 325 13.34 5.86 20.50
C ALA A 325 12.43 7.08 20.75
N ASN A 326 12.14 7.88 19.72
CA ASN A 326 11.43 9.15 19.86
C ASN A 326 10.29 9.34 18.83
N PRO A 327 9.38 8.37 18.64
CA PRO A 327 8.38 8.43 17.58
C PRO A 327 7.48 9.68 17.67
N GLU A 328 7.06 10.06 18.88
CA GLU A 328 6.18 11.23 19.11
C GLU A 328 6.86 12.55 18.69
N MET A 329 8.14 12.74 19.02
CA MET A 329 8.89 13.92 18.59
C MET A 329 8.91 14.06 17.05
N PHE A 330 9.06 12.95 16.34
CA PHE A 330 9.04 12.97 14.87
C PHE A 330 7.63 13.16 14.29
N ILE A 331 6.60 12.67 14.98
CA ILE A 331 5.20 12.94 14.66
C ILE A 331 4.92 14.45 14.78
N ASP A 332 5.31 15.07 15.90
CA ASP A 332 5.13 16.51 16.12
C ASP A 332 5.91 17.33 15.09
N ASN A 333 7.16 16.95 14.79
CA ASN A 333 7.96 17.61 13.76
C ASN A 333 7.32 17.51 12.36
N ALA A 334 6.68 16.38 12.04
CA ALA A 334 5.97 16.22 10.77
C ALA A 334 4.79 17.18 10.67
N VAL A 335 4.02 17.34 11.76
CA VAL A 335 2.90 18.28 11.89
C VAL A 335 3.39 19.72 11.71
N GLU A 336 4.39 20.14 12.49
CA GLU A 336 4.91 21.50 12.45
C GLU A 336 5.53 21.85 11.10
N SER A 337 6.23 20.90 10.47
CA SER A 337 6.74 21.09 9.11
C SER A 337 5.61 21.24 8.08
N GLY A 338 4.50 20.51 8.26
CA GLY A 338 3.32 20.65 7.41
C GLY A 338 2.71 22.06 7.52
N ARG A 339 2.58 22.58 8.75
CA ARG A 339 2.11 23.94 9.02
C ARG A 339 3.04 25.02 8.47
N ALA A 340 4.35 24.85 8.64
CA ALA A 340 5.34 25.77 8.09
C ALA A 340 5.26 25.83 6.55
N LEU A 341 5.11 24.68 5.89
CA LEU A 341 4.94 24.62 4.44
C LEU A 341 3.62 25.28 3.99
N LEU A 342 2.53 25.06 4.73
CA LEU A 342 1.26 25.74 4.50
C LEU A 342 1.44 27.26 4.47
N ARG A 343 2.07 27.83 5.51
CA ARG A 343 2.36 29.27 5.58
C ARG A 343 3.15 29.74 4.36
N GLN A 344 4.17 28.98 3.94
CA GLN A 344 5.00 29.32 2.78
C GLN A 344 4.25 29.24 1.44
N LEU A 345 3.43 28.22 1.22
CA LEU A 345 2.76 28.02 -0.08
C LEU A 345 1.62 29.01 -0.30
N TYR A 346 0.96 29.43 0.78
CA TYR A 346 -0.20 30.30 0.72
C TYR A 346 0.14 31.76 1.00
N SER A 347 1.31 32.10 1.58
CA SER A 347 1.78 33.49 1.64
C SER A 347 1.89 34.15 0.26
N ASP A 348 2.10 33.35 -0.79
CA ASP A 348 2.29 33.81 -2.16
C ASP A 348 0.99 33.77 -3.00
N ARG A 349 -0.13 33.26 -2.46
CA ARG A 349 -1.41 33.14 -3.17
C ARG A 349 -2.60 33.60 -2.34
N ASP A 350 -3.37 34.52 -2.94
CA ASP A 350 -4.74 34.91 -2.59
C ASP A 350 -4.99 35.08 -1.08
N GLN A 351 -4.57 36.24 -0.57
CA GLN A 351 -4.70 36.67 0.82
C GLN A 351 -6.10 36.40 1.41
N ALA A 352 -7.16 36.46 0.60
CA ALA A 352 -8.53 36.17 1.03
C ALA A 352 -8.76 34.71 1.52
N VAL A 353 -8.03 33.72 0.99
CA VAL A 353 -8.10 32.33 1.46
C VAL A 353 -7.37 32.19 2.81
N LEU A 354 -6.20 32.82 2.93
CA LEU A 354 -5.45 32.90 4.18
C LEU A 354 -6.24 33.61 5.28
N ASP A 355 -6.90 34.72 4.96
CA ASP A 355 -7.66 35.52 5.93
C ASP A 355 -8.93 34.77 6.41
N SER A 356 -9.40 33.77 5.65
CA SER A 356 -10.52 32.91 6.03
C SER A 356 -10.13 31.66 6.83
N LEU A 357 -8.82 31.39 6.93
CA LEU A 357 -8.27 30.17 7.53
C LEU A 357 -7.23 30.55 8.56
N ASP A 358 -7.57 30.40 9.84
CA ASP A 358 -6.58 30.46 10.89
C ASP A 358 -5.62 29.27 10.74
N LEU A 359 -4.44 29.52 10.17
CA LEU A 359 -3.42 28.51 9.92
C LEU A 359 -2.89 27.88 11.21
N ASP A 360 -3.03 28.57 12.35
CA ASP A 360 -2.65 28.05 13.66
C ASP A 360 -3.73 27.11 14.22
N GLU A 361 -4.98 27.22 13.74
CA GLU A 361 -6.08 26.28 14.04
C GLU A 361 -6.12 25.05 13.12
N VAL A 362 -5.33 25.01 12.03
CA VAL A 362 -5.28 23.85 11.14
C VAL A 362 -4.84 22.60 11.93
N PRO A 363 -5.67 21.54 11.97
CA PRO A 363 -5.33 20.28 12.63
C PRO A 363 -4.03 19.69 12.07
N GLY A 364 -3.21 19.10 12.95
CA GLY A 364 -1.89 18.64 12.55
C GLY A 364 -1.91 17.53 11.49
N ASP A 365 -2.90 16.64 11.55
CA ASP A 365 -3.13 15.61 10.55
C ASP A 365 -3.48 16.18 9.17
N VAL A 366 -4.26 17.26 9.12
CA VAL A 366 -4.56 18.00 7.89
C VAL A 366 -3.31 18.63 7.30
N ALA A 367 -2.44 19.22 8.15
CA ALA A 367 -1.18 19.81 7.70
C ALA A 367 -0.25 18.77 7.05
N VAL A 368 -0.16 17.57 7.64
CA VAL A 368 0.60 16.46 7.05
C VAL A 368 -0.07 15.92 5.79
N ALA A 369 -1.40 15.76 5.79
CA ALA A 369 -2.17 15.31 4.62
C ALA A 369 -1.93 16.22 3.41
N LEU A 370 -1.91 17.55 3.61
CA LEU A 370 -1.61 18.49 2.53
C LEU A 370 -0.21 18.29 1.96
N PHE A 371 0.81 18.16 2.82
CA PHE A 371 2.18 17.85 2.37
C PHE A 371 2.19 16.59 1.49
N LEU A 372 1.42 15.57 1.88
CA LEU A 372 1.27 14.31 1.16
C LEU A 372 0.45 14.43 -0.14
N THR A 373 -0.09 15.60 -0.48
CA THR A 373 -0.67 15.88 -1.81
C THR A 373 0.33 16.49 -2.80
N LEU A 374 1.45 17.03 -2.33
CA LEU A 374 2.37 17.82 -3.15
C LEU A 374 3.54 16.98 -3.72
N PRO A 375 4.02 17.28 -4.94
CA PRO A 375 5.02 16.45 -5.62
C PRO A 375 6.47 16.90 -5.36
N PHE A 376 6.93 16.90 -4.10
CA PHE A 376 8.35 17.24 -3.80
C PHE A 376 9.30 16.14 -4.24
N LYS A 377 10.31 16.48 -5.07
CA LYS A 377 11.32 15.54 -5.57
C LYS A 377 12.15 14.94 -4.44
N ILE A 378 12.36 13.62 -4.49
CA ILE A 378 13.23 12.90 -3.55
C ILE A 378 14.64 12.71 -4.15
N PHE A 379 14.71 12.44 -5.47
CA PHE A 379 15.99 12.21 -6.14
C PHE A 379 16.84 13.48 -6.20
N GLY A 380 18.11 13.37 -5.84
CA GLY A 380 19.07 14.48 -5.83
C GLY A 380 18.93 15.44 -4.65
N MET A 381 18.08 15.14 -3.66
CA MET A 381 17.81 15.99 -2.51
C MET A 381 17.94 15.21 -1.19
N THR A 382 19.11 15.27 -0.55
CA THR A 382 19.37 14.57 0.73
C THR A 382 18.35 14.94 1.81
N GLN A 383 17.97 16.23 1.89
CA GLN A 383 16.94 16.71 2.83
C GLN A 383 15.55 16.10 2.57
N ALA A 384 15.22 15.79 1.32
CA ALA A 384 13.95 15.14 0.99
C ALA A 384 13.93 13.66 1.40
N VAL A 385 15.09 13.00 1.36
CA VAL A 385 15.26 11.62 1.86
C VAL A 385 15.12 11.57 3.38
N THR A 386 15.86 12.42 4.11
CA THR A 386 15.75 12.48 5.58
C THR A 386 14.36 12.90 6.01
N GLY A 387 13.80 13.94 5.38
CA GLY A 387 12.46 14.41 5.66
C GLY A 387 11.37 13.37 5.37
N LEU A 388 11.57 12.46 4.41
CA LEU A 388 10.68 11.32 4.22
C LEU A 388 10.80 10.32 5.40
N PHE A 389 12.01 9.91 5.77
CA PHE A 389 12.22 8.95 6.86
C PHE A 389 11.67 9.46 8.20
N GLU A 390 11.90 10.73 8.50
CA GLU A 390 11.41 11.41 9.70
C GLU A 390 9.88 11.48 9.76
N ARG A 391 9.19 11.38 8.62
CA ARG A 391 7.71 11.33 8.57
C ARG A 391 7.15 9.92 8.68
N ILE A 392 7.97 8.87 8.55
CA ILE A 392 7.48 7.49 8.59
C ILE A 392 6.75 7.17 9.90
N PRO A 393 7.16 7.62 11.11
CA PRO A 393 6.40 7.43 12.34
C PRO A 393 4.93 7.86 12.22
N TRP A 394 4.66 9.06 11.71
CA TRP A 394 3.29 9.53 11.46
C TRP A 394 2.60 8.67 10.40
N VAL A 395 3.27 8.44 9.27
CA VAL A 395 2.74 7.65 8.14
C VAL A 395 2.25 6.29 8.62
N VAL A 396 3.04 5.55 9.40
CA VAL A 396 2.63 4.20 9.84
C VAL A 396 1.64 4.23 11.02
N GLY A 397 1.44 5.37 11.67
CA GLY A 397 0.46 5.55 12.74
C GLY A 397 -0.97 5.73 12.23
N VAL A 398 -1.16 6.24 11.01
CA VAL A 398 -2.47 6.67 10.52
C VAL A 398 -3.20 5.65 9.62
N GLU A 399 -4.51 5.85 9.50
CA GLU A 399 -5.38 5.17 8.55
C GLU A 399 -5.20 5.71 7.12
N ALA A 400 -5.68 4.96 6.13
CA ALA A 400 -5.56 5.36 4.71
C ALA A 400 -6.25 6.70 4.42
N ARG A 401 -7.37 7.00 5.10
CA ARG A 401 -8.12 8.25 4.94
C ARG A 401 -7.30 9.50 5.32
N SER A 402 -6.38 9.38 6.27
CA SER A 402 -5.56 10.51 6.72
C SER A 402 -4.56 11.00 5.66
N PHE A 403 -4.41 10.29 4.53
CA PHE A 403 -3.65 10.77 3.37
C PHE A 403 -4.40 11.78 2.50
N TYR A 404 -5.65 12.06 2.84
CA TYR A 404 -6.55 12.94 2.09
C TYR A 404 -7.00 14.08 2.98
N LEU A 405 -7.32 15.21 2.34
CA LEU A 405 -7.85 16.37 3.03
C LEU A 405 -9.34 16.16 3.35
N PRO A 406 -9.81 16.53 4.56
CA PRO A 406 -11.23 16.67 4.83
C PRO A 406 -11.88 17.68 3.88
N GLU A 407 -13.19 17.57 3.64
CA GLU A 407 -13.87 18.41 2.63
C GLU A 407 -13.75 19.91 2.92
N GLN A 408 -13.78 20.31 4.20
CA GLN A 408 -13.57 21.71 4.61
C GLN A 408 -12.20 22.27 4.20
N TYR A 409 -11.20 21.41 3.97
CA TYR A 409 -9.85 21.76 3.54
C TYR A 409 -9.58 21.39 2.08
N ALA A 410 -10.56 20.83 1.36
CA ALA A 410 -10.34 20.32 0.00
C ALA A 410 -9.95 21.41 -1.00
N ALA A 411 -10.31 22.67 -0.75
CA ALA A 411 -9.90 23.81 -1.57
C ALA A 411 -8.37 23.90 -1.74
N PHE A 412 -7.61 23.64 -0.67
CA PHE A 412 -6.14 23.61 -0.70
C PHE A 412 -5.59 22.50 -1.59
N GLY A 413 -6.29 21.36 -1.63
CA GLY A 413 -5.95 20.24 -2.48
C GLY A 413 -6.35 20.44 -3.95
N ARG A 414 -7.28 21.34 -4.27
CA ARG A 414 -7.96 21.46 -5.59
C ARG A 414 -7.27 22.37 -6.61
N ALA A 415 -6.11 22.95 -6.33
CA ALA A 415 -5.37 23.75 -7.32
C ALA A 415 -5.17 22.93 -8.62
N SER A 416 -5.59 23.48 -9.77
CA SER A 416 -5.59 22.73 -11.04
C SER A 416 -4.22 22.14 -11.36
N TRP A 417 -4.21 20.93 -11.91
CA TRP A 417 -3.01 20.29 -12.44
C TRP A 417 -2.23 21.23 -13.35
N THR A 418 -0.91 21.22 -13.22
CA THR A 418 0.02 21.85 -14.16
C THR A 418 0.94 20.81 -14.80
N PRO A 419 1.40 21.01 -16.05
CA PRO A 419 2.37 20.12 -16.69
C PRO A 419 3.62 19.85 -15.84
N ASP A 420 4.05 20.82 -15.04
CA ASP A 420 5.23 20.71 -14.18
C ASP A 420 5.12 19.64 -13.10
N GLU A 421 3.90 19.31 -12.63
CA GLU A 421 3.69 18.20 -11.69
C GLU A 421 4.10 16.87 -12.35
N SER A 422 3.64 16.63 -13.58
CA SER A 422 3.99 15.44 -14.36
C SER A 422 5.46 15.41 -14.73
N ILE A 423 5.99 16.53 -15.22
CA ILE A 423 7.40 16.68 -15.62
C ILE A 423 8.31 16.40 -14.43
N THR A 424 7.96 16.91 -13.24
CA THR A 424 8.72 16.69 -12.01
C THR A 424 8.91 15.21 -11.69
N MET A 425 7.83 14.42 -11.76
CA MET A 425 7.87 12.98 -11.52
C MET A 425 8.69 12.23 -12.59
N ILE A 426 8.52 12.62 -13.86
CA ILE A 426 9.25 12.00 -14.98
C ILE A 426 10.76 12.28 -14.89
N GLU A 427 11.15 13.54 -14.66
CA GLU A 427 12.57 13.92 -14.58
C GLU A 427 13.25 13.35 -13.33
N ALA A 428 12.55 13.25 -12.20
CA ALA A 428 13.07 12.57 -11.01
C ALA A 428 13.45 11.11 -11.31
N ARG A 429 12.64 10.40 -12.11
CA ARG A 429 12.90 9.02 -12.50
C ARG A 429 14.01 8.88 -13.55
N LYS A 430 14.10 9.81 -14.51
CA LYS A 430 15.20 9.83 -15.50
C LYS A 430 16.58 9.96 -14.85
N GLY A 431 16.68 10.81 -13.83
CA GLY A 431 17.93 11.05 -13.11
C GLY A 431 18.52 9.75 -12.57
N ASP A 432 17.71 8.91 -11.92
CA ASP A 432 18.17 7.62 -11.38
C ASP A 432 18.65 6.67 -12.48
N ILE A 433 17.91 6.53 -13.58
CA ILE A 433 18.27 5.66 -14.71
C ILE A 433 19.59 6.11 -15.36
N ALA A 434 19.83 7.42 -15.46
CA ALA A 434 21.05 7.96 -16.04
C ALA A 434 22.28 7.67 -15.17
N VAL A 435 22.14 7.72 -13.84
CA VAL A 435 23.23 7.42 -12.89
C VAL A 435 23.47 5.90 -12.76
N SER A 436 22.45 5.08 -12.97
CA SER A 436 22.55 3.62 -12.82
C SER A 436 23.12 2.88 -14.03
N ARG A 437 23.31 3.55 -15.18
CA ARG A 437 23.87 2.93 -16.39
C ARG A 437 25.33 3.35 -16.56
N PRO A 438 26.29 2.41 -16.74
CA PRO A 438 27.66 2.80 -17.07
C PRO A 438 27.64 3.62 -18.37
N PRO A 439 28.46 4.69 -18.48
CA PRO A 439 28.51 5.47 -19.71
C PRO A 439 28.83 4.54 -20.87
N VAL A 440 28.04 4.60 -21.94
CA VAL A 440 28.33 3.87 -23.17
C VAL A 440 29.66 4.37 -23.68
N VAL A 441 30.72 3.61 -23.42
CA VAL A 441 32.05 3.85 -23.98
C VAL A 441 31.89 3.61 -25.47
N LYS A 442 31.65 4.69 -26.23
CA LYS A 442 31.81 4.63 -27.67
C LYS A 442 33.26 4.26 -27.90
N GLY A 443 33.50 3.04 -28.40
CA GLY A 443 34.82 2.62 -28.82
C GLY A 443 35.46 3.69 -29.72
N PRO A 444 36.80 3.77 -29.79
CA PRO A 444 37.48 4.78 -30.57
C PRO A 444 36.86 4.88 -31.96
N LYS A 445 36.40 6.09 -32.33
CA LYS A 445 35.78 6.32 -33.64
C LYS A 445 36.79 5.88 -34.71
N ILE A 446 36.46 4.81 -35.44
CA ILE A 446 37.30 4.32 -36.53
C ILE A 446 37.40 5.43 -37.57
N GLY A 447 38.61 5.95 -37.78
CA GLY A 447 38.85 6.97 -38.78
C GLY A 447 38.41 6.48 -40.16
N ARG A 448 37.72 7.31 -40.95
CA ARG A 448 37.23 6.93 -42.29
C ARG A 448 38.29 6.30 -43.21
N ASN A 449 39.57 6.63 -43.02
CA ASN A 449 40.69 6.10 -43.81
C ASN A 449 41.46 4.95 -43.13
N ALA A 450 41.13 4.55 -41.90
CA ALA A 450 41.78 3.44 -41.21
C ALA A 450 41.43 2.09 -41.87
N PRO A 451 42.27 1.05 -41.70
CA PRO A 451 41.93 -0.32 -42.11
C PRO A 451 40.58 -0.75 -41.53
N CYS A 452 39.76 -1.41 -42.34
CA CYS A 452 38.42 -1.85 -41.94
C CYS A 452 38.52 -3.03 -40.97
N PRO A 453 37.81 -3.01 -39.83
CA PRO A 453 37.89 -4.06 -38.82
C PRO A 453 37.30 -5.40 -39.24
N CYS A 454 36.62 -5.49 -40.39
CA CYS A 454 36.08 -6.75 -40.92
C CYS A 454 37.12 -7.63 -41.63
N GLY A 455 38.39 -7.22 -41.64
CA GLY A 455 39.49 -7.99 -42.24
C GLY A 455 39.58 -7.92 -43.76
N SER A 456 38.81 -7.06 -44.42
CA SER A 456 38.76 -6.97 -45.90
C SER A 456 39.99 -6.32 -46.55
N GLY A 457 40.94 -5.81 -45.76
CA GLY A 457 42.09 -5.03 -46.25
C GLY A 457 41.75 -3.62 -46.76
N ASN A 458 40.46 -3.26 -46.87
CA ASN A 458 40.01 -1.95 -47.37
C ASN A 458 39.97 -0.86 -46.30
N LYS A 459 40.00 0.42 -46.70
CA LYS A 459 39.73 1.56 -45.79
C LYS A 459 38.27 1.52 -45.31
N TYR A 460 38.01 1.86 -44.04
CA TYR A 460 36.67 1.80 -43.43
C TYR A 460 35.57 2.47 -44.27
N LYS A 461 35.82 3.68 -44.82
CA LYS A 461 34.86 4.41 -45.68
C LYS A 461 34.51 3.71 -47.02
N ARG A 462 35.33 2.76 -47.46
CA ARG A 462 35.13 1.99 -48.71
C ARG A 462 34.64 0.57 -48.43
N CYS A 463 34.35 0.24 -47.17
CA CYS A 463 33.90 -1.08 -46.75
C CYS A 463 32.72 -0.91 -45.78
N CYS A 464 32.84 -1.33 -44.51
CA CYS A 464 31.75 -1.28 -43.53
C CYS A 464 31.21 0.14 -43.22
N GLY A 465 31.93 1.21 -43.58
CA GLY A 465 31.49 2.61 -43.44
C GLY A 465 31.13 3.29 -44.77
N GLY A 466 30.96 2.51 -45.85
CA GLY A 466 30.59 3.01 -47.18
C GLY A 466 29.07 3.04 -47.43
N PRO A 467 28.59 3.70 -48.51
CA PRO A 467 27.17 3.96 -48.78
C PRO A 467 26.29 2.73 -49.12
N GLY A 468 26.75 1.51 -48.84
CA GLY A 468 26.05 0.26 -49.15
C GLY A 468 26.38 -0.90 -48.22
N ALA A 469 26.95 -0.63 -47.05
CA ALA A 469 27.25 -1.68 -46.06
C ALA A 469 25.97 -2.11 -45.34
N SER A 470 25.45 -3.31 -45.67
CA SER A 470 24.39 -3.97 -44.90
C SER A 470 24.96 -4.33 -43.51
N GLY A 471 24.42 -3.68 -42.49
CA GLY A 471 24.90 -3.76 -41.11
C GLY A 471 25.00 -5.19 -40.60
N HIS A 472 26.22 -5.66 -40.39
CA HIS A 472 26.47 -6.73 -39.43
C HIS A 472 26.51 -6.07 -38.05
N SER A 473 25.37 -6.14 -37.36
CA SER A 473 25.23 -5.73 -35.96
C SER A 473 26.28 -6.42 -35.10
N LYS A 474 26.94 -5.62 -34.26
CA LYS A 474 27.36 -6.07 -32.94
C LYS A 474 26.35 -5.57 -31.94
#